data_AF-A0A382N2F8-F1
#
_entry.id   AF-A0A382N2F8-F1
#
_cell.length_a   1.000
_cell.length_b   1.000
_cell.length_c   1.000
_cell.angle_alpha   90.00
_cell.angle_beta   90.00
_cell.angle_gamma   90.00
#
_symmetry.space_group_name_H-M   'P 1'
#
loop_
_entity.id
_entity.type
_entity.pdbx_description
1 polymer ?
#
loop_
_entity_poly.entity_id
_entity_poly.type
_entity_poly.pdbx_seq_one_letter_code
_entity_poly.pdbx_strand_id
1 'polypeptide(L)'
;MINYIICILYMVGCTYAQLATTDWRIETGKDPVTEKESIIFSKRSTSTQIFNYERIYGKLSIRSNGDKLDIYINWGGFISVGKSYVKCKIGNNEVRGDSWLITGEYDITVAPDPFLMLLQMSASEKASFYTTPKGLTQVSYSFHLAGLKEILDKYPHIFYTYADWISRMKDNTNIEQFTGSFGNNVDKYFQQETIFRRLSKKIEHYPEYMLRPIWHIDTLRVKFELSLPDEDIFFYYNRWIKKTGILFTRYDIRFQESKSEMPSVVPYRDIDTVTLNGNAFLGYRLMINGENLSRIFHTNQKIRNALEVFLISMRDLEKKYQTK
;
A
#
# COMPACT_ATOMS: atom_id res chain seq x y z
N MET A 1 15.35 -29.24 -12.24
CA MET A 1 14.11 -28.60 -12.73
C MET A 1 12.98 -29.05 -11.81
N ILE A 2 12.56 -28.19 -10.88
CA ILE A 2 11.48 -28.52 -9.95
C ILE A 2 10.22 -27.83 -10.47
N ASN A 3 9.28 -28.64 -10.97
CA ASN A 3 7.95 -28.18 -11.35
C ASN A 3 7.17 -27.84 -10.09
N TYR A 4 6.82 -26.56 -9.91
CA TYR A 4 5.81 -26.17 -8.93
C TYR A 4 4.42 -26.42 -9.52
N ILE A 5 3.82 -27.54 -9.12
CA ILE A 5 2.39 -27.78 -9.30
C ILE A 5 1.66 -26.92 -8.26
N ILE A 6 0.98 -25.87 -8.72
CA ILE A 6 0.07 -25.07 -7.90
C ILE A 6 -1.23 -25.87 -7.78
N CYS A 7 -1.41 -26.61 -6.68
CA CYS A 7 -2.69 -27.21 -6.33
C CYS A 7 -3.64 -26.11 -5.82
N ILE A 8 -4.64 -25.77 -6.62
CA ILE A 8 -5.81 -25.01 -6.16
C ILE A 8 -6.74 -26.04 -5.48
N LEU A 9 -6.69 -26.10 -4.16
CA LEU A 9 -7.62 -26.89 -3.36
C LEU A 9 -9.02 -26.24 -3.41
N TYR A 10 -9.98 -26.96 -4.00
CA TYR A 10 -11.40 -26.66 -3.92
C TYR A 10 -11.87 -26.88 -2.46
N MET A 11 -12.04 -25.78 -1.73
CA MET A 11 -12.63 -25.77 -0.40
C MET A 11 -14.14 -25.97 -0.52
N VAL A 12 -14.64 -27.17 -0.23
CA VAL A 12 -16.06 -27.43 0.04
C VAL A 12 -16.29 -27.15 1.52
N GLY A 13 -16.60 -25.90 1.86
CA GLY A 13 -16.99 -25.48 3.20
C GLY A 13 -18.47 -25.15 3.26
N CYS A 14 -19.17 -25.60 4.31
CA CYS A 14 -20.56 -25.26 4.58
C CYS A 14 -20.73 -23.74 4.66
N THR A 15 -21.36 -23.14 3.64
CA THR A 15 -21.62 -21.71 3.58
C THR A 15 -22.78 -21.34 4.49
N TYR A 16 -22.49 -20.76 5.66
CA TYR A 16 -23.49 -20.01 6.41
C TYR A 16 -23.55 -18.59 5.85
N ALA A 17 -24.49 -18.34 4.95
CA ALA A 17 -24.77 -17.00 4.46
C ALA A 17 -25.61 -16.26 5.50
N GLN A 18 -24.99 -15.40 6.31
CA GLN A 18 -25.71 -14.50 7.21
C GLN A 18 -26.21 -13.29 6.39
N LEU A 19 -27.52 -13.02 6.42
CA LEU A 19 -28.07 -11.78 5.86
C LEU A 19 -27.58 -10.61 6.71
N ALA A 20 -26.57 -9.88 6.22
CA ALA A 20 -26.22 -8.57 6.74
C ALA A 20 -26.99 -7.50 5.95
N THR A 21 -27.28 -6.39 6.60
CA THR A 21 -27.94 -5.16 6.09
C THR A 21 -27.16 -4.44 4.97
N THR A 22 -26.34 -5.18 4.23
CA THR A 22 -25.33 -4.75 3.27
C THR A 22 -25.34 -5.73 2.10
N ASP A 23 -25.38 -5.26 0.85
CA ASP A 23 -25.36 -6.10 -0.38
C ASP A 23 -24.05 -6.91 -0.59
N TRP A 24 -23.24 -7.04 0.46
CA TRP A 24 -22.02 -7.84 0.48
C TRP A 24 -22.36 -9.28 0.85
N ARG A 25 -21.93 -10.21 0.00
CA ARG A 25 -21.98 -11.63 0.31
C ARG A 25 -20.75 -12.00 1.14
N ILE A 26 -20.98 -12.57 2.31
CA ILE A 26 -19.95 -13.01 3.25
C ILE A 26 -19.90 -14.53 3.23
N GLU A 27 -18.72 -15.09 2.97
CA GLU A 27 -18.43 -16.52 3.03
C GLU A 27 -17.32 -16.74 4.03
N THR A 28 -17.53 -17.64 4.98
CA THR A 28 -16.51 -18.08 5.92
C THR A 28 -16.04 -19.49 5.55
N GLY A 29 -14.76 -19.76 5.78
CA GLY A 29 -14.17 -21.07 5.52
C GLY A 29 -13.05 -21.33 6.52
N LYS A 30 -12.80 -22.61 6.79
CA LYS A 30 -11.72 -23.05 7.68
C LYS A 30 -10.82 -24.00 6.90
N ASP A 31 -9.54 -23.70 6.83
CA ASP A 31 -8.57 -24.57 6.18
C ASP A 31 -8.55 -25.94 6.90
N PRO A 32 -8.73 -27.06 6.21
CA PRO A 32 -8.92 -28.36 6.86
C PRO A 32 -7.64 -28.91 7.50
N VAL A 33 -6.47 -28.35 7.19
CA VAL A 33 -5.17 -28.83 7.69
C VAL A 33 -4.64 -27.92 8.79
N THR A 34 -4.63 -26.62 8.55
CA THR A 34 -4.11 -25.61 9.47
C THR A 34 -5.16 -25.10 10.45
N GLU A 35 -6.43 -25.50 10.25
CA GLU A 35 -7.58 -25.00 10.99
C GLU A 35 -7.77 -23.47 10.90
N LYS A 36 -7.08 -22.84 9.96
CA LYS A 36 -7.05 -21.39 9.86
C LYS A 36 -8.35 -20.86 9.29
N GLU A 37 -8.96 -19.94 10.01
CA GLU A 37 -10.15 -19.25 9.55
C GLU A 37 -9.84 -18.32 8.38
N SER A 38 -10.76 -18.26 7.43
CA SER A 38 -10.71 -17.36 6.29
C SER A 38 -12.09 -16.81 6.00
N ILE A 39 -12.12 -15.56 5.55
CA ILE A 39 -13.36 -14.88 5.20
C ILE A 39 -13.20 -14.26 3.81
N ILE A 40 -14.24 -14.39 3.01
CA ILE A 40 -14.38 -13.76 1.70
C ILE A 40 -15.59 -12.83 1.74
N PHE A 41 -15.35 -11.54 1.51
CA PHE A 41 -16.40 -10.58 1.18
C PHE A 41 -16.47 -10.44 -0.33
N SER A 42 -17.66 -10.52 -0.90
CA SER A 42 -17.83 -10.33 -2.33
C SER A 42 -19.02 -9.47 -2.69
N LYS A 43 -18.88 -8.75 -3.80
CA LYS A 43 -19.89 -7.85 -4.31
C LYS A 43 -20.01 -7.95 -5.82
N ARG A 44 -21.24 -7.96 -6.30
CA ARG A 44 -21.56 -7.95 -7.72
C ARG A 44 -21.40 -6.53 -8.28
N SER A 45 -20.99 -6.42 -9.53
CA SER A 45 -20.92 -5.13 -10.22
C SER A 45 -22.31 -4.52 -10.42
N THR A 46 -22.36 -3.20 -10.57
CA THR A 46 -23.60 -2.44 -10.84
C THR A 46 -24.10 -2.60 -12.27
N SER A 47 -23.24 -3.07 -13.18
CA SER A 47 -23.53 -3.26 -14.59
C SER A 47 -22.90 -4.55 -15.12
N THR A 48 -23.41 -5.03 -16.25
CA THR A 48 -22.81 -6.13 -17.00
C THR A 48 -21.81 -5.64 -18.04
N GLN A 49 -20.96 -6.55 -18.50
CA GLN A 49 -20.14 -6.40 -19.70
C GLN A 49 -20.40 -7.59 -20.63
N ILE A 50 -20.12 -7.43 -21.92
CA ILE A 50 -20.30 -8.50 -22.89
C ILE A 50 -18.99 -9.26 -23.06
N PHE A 51 -19.02 -10.55 -22.75
CA PHE A 51 -17.97 -11.52 -23.08
C PHE A 51 -18.60 -12.64 -23.89
N ASN A 52 -18.01 -13.01 -25.03
CA ASN A 52 -18.50 -14.09 -25.90
C ASN A 52 -20.04 -14.06 -26.13
N TYR A 53 -20.58 -12.87 -26.43
CA TYR A 53 -22.02 -12.61 -26.65
C TYR A 53 -22.93 -12.74 -25.42
N GLU A 54 -22.37 -13.01 -24.24
CA GLU A 54 -23.11 -13.08 -22.99
C GLU A 54 -22.90 -11.84 -22.13
N ARG A 55 -23.96 -11.39 -21.44
CA ARG A 55 -23.89 -10.29 -20.49
C ARG A 55 -23.54 -10.82 -19.11
N ILE A 56 -22.32 -10.54 -18.66
CA ILE A 56 -21.76 -11.08 -17.43
C ILE A 56 -21.53 -9.94 -16.43
N TYR A 57 -21.88 -10.19 -15.18
CA TYR A 57 -21.55 -9.30 -14.07
C TYR A 57 -20.16 -9.64 -13.53
N GLY A 58 -19.38 -8.62 -13.23
CA GLY A 58 -18.12 -8.79 -12.52
C GLY A 58 -18.38 -9.07 -11.03
N LYS A 59 -17.41 -9.74 -10.40
CA LYS A 59 -17.41 -9.99 -8.96
C LYS A 59 -16.14 -9.42 -8.34
N LEU A 60 -16.27 -8.42 -7.50
CA LEU A 60 -15.22 -7.96 -6.60
C LEU A 60 -15.18 -8.90 -5.40
N SER A 61 -14.01 -9.36 -5.01
CA SER A 61 -13.81 -10.19 -3.82
C SER A 61 -12.63 -9.71 -2.99
N ILE A 62 -12.80 -9.74 -1.68
CA ILE A 62 -11.80 -9.42 -0.66
C ILE A 62 -11.68 -10.66 0.21
N ARG A 63 -10.52 -11.30 0.18
CA ARG A 63 -10.24 -12.51 0.97
C ARG A 63 -9.18 -12.21 1.99
N SER A 64 -9.41 -12.61 3.24
CA SER A 64 -8.37 -12.64 4.25
C SER A 64 -8.42 -13.93 5.06
N ASN A 65 -7.26 -14.37 5.52
CA ASN A 65 -7.12 -15.46 6.50
C ASN A 65 -6.32 -15.02 7.74
N GLY A 66 -6.16 -13.71 7.96
CA GLY A 66 -5.36 -13.18 9.07
C GLY A 66 -3.85 -13.12 8.83
N ASP A 67 -3.29 -13.72 7.78
CA ASP A 67 -1.88 -13.44 7.37
C ASP A 67 -1.81 -12.81 5.99
N LYS A 68 -2.73 -13.22 5.12
CA LYS A 68 -2.76 -12.81 3.73
C LYS A 68 -4.08 -12.13 3.43
N LEU A 69 -3.98 -10.95 2.82
CA LEU A 69 -5.09 -10.21 2.24
C LEU A 69 -4.97 -10.27 0.72
N ASP A 70 -6.02 -10.70 0.04
CA ASP A 70 -6.12 -10.67 -1.43
C ASP A 70 -7.36 -9.85 -1.83
N ILE A 71 -7.21 -9.00 -2.84
CA ILE A 71 -8.34 -8.35 -3.53
C ILE A 71 -8.28 -8.74 -4.98
N TYR A 72 -9.38 -9.23 -5.51
CA TYR A 72 -9.44 -9.68 -6.89
C TYR A 72 -10.79 -9.41 -7.53
N ILE A 73 -10.75 -9.32 -8.86
CA ILE A 73 -11.91 -9.10 -9.71
C ILE A 73 -12.01 -10.30 -10.62
N ASN A 74 -13.10 -11.05 -10.48
CA ASN A 74 -13.52 -11.97 -11.52
C ASN A 74 -14.28 -11.15 -12.57
N TRP A 75 -13.76 -11.15 -13.80
CA TRP A 75 -14.32 -10.42 -14.92
C TRP A 75 -15.40 -11.21 -15.65
N GLY A 76 -15.49 -12.52 -15.44
CA GLY A 76 -16.46 -13.41 -16.07
C GLY A 76 -16.10 -13.87 -17.48
N GLY A 77 -14.97 -13.43 -18.02
CA GLY A 77 -14.47 -13.86 -19.31
C GLY A 77 -12.97 -13.64 -19.46
N PHE A 78 -12.40 -14.22 -20.52
CA PHE A 78 -10.97 -14.17 -20.78
C PHE A 78 -10.44 -12.73 -20.87
N ILE A 79 -9.40 -12.42 -20.09
CA ILE A 79 -8.72 -11.12 -20.08
C ILE A 79 -7.39 -11.17 -20.80
N SER A 80 -6.43 -11.93 -20.28
CA SER A 80 -5.06 -12.06 -20.81
C SER A 80 -4.35 -13.22 -20.13
N VAL A 81 -3.11 -13.52 -20.49
CA VAL A 81 -2.28 -14.54 -19.83
C VAL A 81 -1.22 -13.88 -18.94
N GLY A 82 -1.02 -14.41 -17.74
CA GLY A 82 0.03 -14.01 -16.81
C GLY A 82 -0.26 -12.72 -16.05
N LYS A 83 -0.34 -11.59 -16.76
CA LYS A 83 -0.65 -10.27 -16.18
C LYS A 83 -1.55 -9.45 -17.09
N SER A 84 -2.32 -8.54 -16.50
CA SER A 84 -3.02 -7.48 -17.24
C SER A 84 -2.87 -6.14 -16.54
N TYR A 85 -2.89 -5.08 -17.32
CA TYR A 85 -2.95 -3.73 -16.78
C TYR A 85 -4.39 -3.42 -16.39
N VAL A 86 -4.59 -3.16 -15.09
CA VAL A 86 -5.90 -2.79 -14.54
C VAL A 86 -5.81 -1.36 -14.04
N LYS A 87 -6.73 -0.52 -14.52
CA LYS A 87 -6.95 0.83 -14.00
C LYS A 87 -8.05 0.78 -12.94
N CYS A 88 -7.91 1.52 -11.85
CA CYS A 88 -8.90 1.68 -10.82
C CYS A 88 -9.19 3.17 -10.56
N LYS A 89 -10.45 3.48 -10.27
CA LYS A 89 -10.92 4.76 -9.75
C LYS A 89 -11.73 4.47 -8.49
N ILE A 90 -11.22 4.85 -7.33
CA ILE A 90 -11.83 4.54 -6.03
C ILE A 90 -12.19 5.87 -5.36
N GLY A 91 -13.49 6.10 -5.15
CA GLY A 91 -14.01 7.37 -4.67
C GLY A 91 -13.65 8.54 -5.61
N ASN A 92 -13.22 9.65 -5.01
CA ASN A 92 -12.81 10.86 -5.72
C ASN A 92 -11.31 10.91 -6.07
N ASN A 93 -10.58 9.81 -5.84
CA ASN A 93 -9.16 9.74 -6.13
C ASN A 93 -8.87 9.72 -7.64
N GLU A 94 -7.66 10.14 -8.01
CA GLU A 94 -7.17 10.01 -9.38
C GLU A 94 -7.19 8.55 -9.86
N VAL A 95 -7.38 8.37 -11.17
CA VAL A 95 -7.32 7.05 -11.78
C VAL A 95 -5.88 6.52 -11.70
N ARG A 96 -5.71 5.37 -11.06
CA ARG A 96 -4.42 4.67 -11.00
C ARG A 96 -4.46 3.43 -11.87
N GLY A 97 -3.36 3.05 -12.47
CA GLY A 97 -3.22 1.74 -13.11
C GLY A 97 -1.94 1.03 -12.70
N ASP A 98 -2.02 -0.29 -12.63
CA ASP A 98 -0.89 -1.15 -12.28
C ASP A 98 -1.00 -2.49 -13.01
N SER A 99 0.09 -3.25 -13.03
CA SER A 99 0.09 -4.61 -13.58
C SER A 99 -0.40 -5.60 -12.52
N TRP A 100 -1.54 -6.23 -12.77
CA TRP A 100 -2.18 -7.19 -11.87
C TRP A 100 -1.92 -8.61 -12.36
N LEU A 101 -1.73 -9.55 -11.44
CA LEU A 101 -1.59 -10.97 -11.76
C LEU A 101 -2.91 -11.52 -12.27
N ILE A 102 -2.85 -12.39 -13.28
CA ILE A 102 -4.01 -13.13 -13.76
C ILE A 102 -3.98 -14.56 -13.20
N THR A 103 -5.15 -15.01 -12.76
CA THR A 103 -5.39 -16.36 -12.21
C THR A 103 -6.71 -16.92 -12.74
N GLY A 104 -7.07 -18.14 -12.31
CA GLY A 104 -8.28 -18.82 -12.76
C GLY A 104 -8.17 -19.27 -14.21
N GLU A 105 -9.27 -19.19 -14.95
CA GLU A 105 -9.32 -19.45 -16.39
C GLU A 105 -8.96 -18.20 -17.19
N TYR A 106 -7.95 -17.46 -16.71
CA TYR A 106 -7.49 -16.20 -17.28
C TYR A 106 -8.50 -15.04 -17.18
N ASP A 107 -9.44 -15.14 -16.25
CA ASP A 107 -10.59 -14.27 -16.04
C ASP A 107 -10.57 -13.51 -14.71
N ILE A 108 -9.59 -13.81 -13.83
CA ILE A 108 -9.45 -13.17 -12.52
C ILE A 108 -8.17 -12.36 -12.45
N THR A 109 -8.28 -11.07 -12.14
CA THR A 109 -7.11 -10.22 -11.84
C THR A 109 -6.96 -9.98 -10.34
N VAL A 110 -5.75 -10.15 -9.81
CA VAL A 110 -5.41 -9.96 -8.39
C VAL A 110 -4.58 -8.69 -8.18
N ALA A 111 -4.99 -7.86 -7.24
CA ALA A 111 -4.37 -6.57 -6.94
C ALA A 111 -2.93 -6.76 -6.38
N PRO A 112 -1.95 -5.97 -6.84
CA PRO A 112 -0.57 -6.06 -6.35
C PRO A 112 -0.37 -5.41 -4.97
N ASP A 113 -1.28 -4.53 -4.55
CA ASP A 113 -1.25 -3.86 -3.23
C ASP A 113 -2.67 -3.88 -2.62
N PRO A 114 -3.09 -5.04 -2.09
CA PRO A 114 -4.46 -5.24 -1.62
C PRO A 114 -4.76 -4.44 -0.34
N PHE A 115 -3.77 -4.20 0.53
CA PHE A 115 -4.00 -3.42 1.73
C PHE A 115 -4.33 -1.95 1.43
N LEU A 116 -3.51 -1.28 0.61
CA LEU A 116 -3.78 0.11 0.23
C LEU A 116 -5.14 0.25 -0.45
N MET A 117 -5.49 -0.70 -1.31
CA MET A 117 -6.77 -0.73 -1.99
C MET A 117 -7.94 -0.95 -1.03
N LEU A 118 -7.79 -1.82 -0.04
CA LEU A 118 -8.79 -2.04 1.01
C LEU A 118 -9.07 -0.75 1.78
N LEU A 119 -8.02 -0.04 2.20
CA LEU A 119 -8.14 1.24 2.90
C LEU A 119 -8.94 2.24 2.06
N GLN A 120 -8.56 2.44 0.79
CA GLN A 120 -9.27 3.36 -0.10
C GLN A 120 -10.73 2.97 -0.30
N MET A 121 -11.02 1.69 -0.50
CA MET A 121 -12.39 1.20 -0.68
C MET A 121 -13.22 1.39 0.59
N SER A 122 -12.65 1.16 1.78
CA SER A 122 -13.36 1.33 3.05
C SER A 122 -13.72 2.79 3.37
N ALA A 123 -13.04 3.76 2.73
CA ALA A 123 -13.31 5.18 2.85
C ALA A 123 -14.10 5.76 1.66
N SER A 124 -14.59 4.93 0.75
CA SER A 124 -15.22 5.36 -0.50
C SER A 124 -16.59 4.71 -0.69
N GLU A 125 -17.49 5.39 -1.41
CA GLU A 125 -18.82 4.84 -1.73
C GLU A 125 -18.81 3.94 -2.98
N LYS A 126 -17.83 4.13 -3.87
CA LYS A 126 -17.76 3.46 -5.17
C LYS A 126 -16.32 3.16 -5.57
N ALA A 127 -16.12 2.01 -6.20
CA ALA A 127 -14.91 1.70 -6.95
C ALA A 127 -15.27 1.28 -8.38
N SER A 128 -14.48 1.73 -9.34
CA SER A 128 -14.58 1.33 -10.75
C SER A 128 -13.23 0.80 -11.21
N PHE A 129 -13.26 -0.32 -11.94
CA PHE A 129 -12.09 -1.01 -12.46
C PHE A 129 -12.23 -1.18 -13.96
N TYR A 130 -11.11 -1.04 -14.67
CA TYR A 130 -11.04 -1.06 -16.12
C TYR A 130 -9.88 -1.92 -16.56
N THR A 131 -10.10 -2.75 -17.55
CA THR A 131 -9.02 -3.49 -18.21
C THR A 131 -9.33 -3.63 -19.70
N THR A 132 -8.31 -3.89 -20.51
CA THR A 132 -8.48 -4.13 -21.94
C THR A 132 -8.06 -5.57 -22.21
N PRO A 133 -9.02 -6.48 -22.39
CA PRO A 133 -8.72 -7.86 -22.75
C PRO A 133 -7.96 -7.92 -24.08
N LYS A 134 -7.14 -8.95 -24.26
CA LYS A 134 -6.33 -9.09 -25.48
C LYS A 134 -7.24 -9.21 -26.71
N GLY A 135 -7.13 -8.25 -27.62
CA GLY A 135 -7.89 -8.24 -28.88
C GLY A 135 -9.33 -7.77 -28.75
N LEU A 136 -9.76 -7.26 -27.58
CA LEU A 136 -11.11 -6.74 -27.36
C LEU A 136 -11.09 -5.27 -26.92
N THR A 137 -12.27 -4.66 -26.89
CA THR A 137 -12.46 -3.32 -26.35
C THR A 137 -12.30 -3.31 -24.82
N GLN A 138 -12.04 -2.13 -24.25
CA GLN A 138 -11.95 -1.98 -22.80
C GLN A 138 -13.27 -2.39 -22.14
N VAL A 139 -13.16 -3.19 -21.09
CA VAL A 139 -14.27 -3.56 -20.21
C VAL A 139 -14.12 -2.84 -18.88
N SER A 140 -15.26 -2.58 -18.23
CA SER A 140 -15.24 -1.95 -16.91
C SER A 140 -16.35 -2.48 -16.00
N TYR A 141 -16.02 -2.59 -14.72
CA TYR A 141 -16.99 -2.89 -13.68
C TYR A 141 -16.94 -1.83 -12.59
N SER A 142 -18.11 -1.43 -12.12
CA SER A 142 -18.26 -0.54 -10.97
C SER A 142 -18.96 -1.28 -9.83
N PHE A 143 -18.62 -0.93 -8.60
CA PHE A 143 -19.12 -1.55 -7.38
C PHE A 143 -19.49 -0.47 -6.38
N HIS A 144 -20.68 -0.56 -5.77
CA HIS A 144 -21.02 0.22 -4.58
C HIS A 144 -20.32 -0.39 -3.37
N LEU A 145 -19.73 0.42 -2.51
CA LEU A 145 -18.91 -0.04 -1.39
C LEU A 145 -19.58 0.17 -0.03
N ALA A 146 -20.79 0.73 0.01
CA ALA A 146 -21.58 0.87 1.23
C ALA A 146 -21.60 -0.43 2.05
N GLY A 147 -21.40 -0.30 3.37
CA GLY A 147 -21.32 -1.42 4.30
C GLY A 147 -19.92 -2.05 4.45
N LEU A 148 -18.95 -1.74 3.57
CA LEU A 148 -17.65 -2.44 3.59
C LEU A 148 -16.89 -2.17 4.90
N LYS A 149 -16.85 -0.92 5.35
CA LYS A 149 -16.15 -0.55 6.58
C LYS A 149 -16.76 -1.25 7.79
N GLU A 150 -18.09 -1.22 7.91
CA GLU A 150 -18.83 -1.84 9.01
C GLU A 150 -18.62 -3.35 9.05
N ILE A 151 -18.47 -4.00 7.88
CA ILE A 151 -18.14 -5.42 7.80
C ILE A 151 -16.69 -5.65 8.25
N LEU A 152 -15.72 -4.86 7.77
CA LEU A 152 -14.32 -4.99 8.18
C LEU A 152 -14.15 -4.84 9.70
N ASP A 153 -14.83 -3.85 10.29
CA ASP A 153 -14.80 -3.58 11.74
C ASP A 153 -15.38 -4.73 12.59
N LYS A 154 -16.22 -5.61 12.01
CA LYS A 154 -16.75 -6.81 12.69
C LYS A 154 -15.76 -7.98 12.74
N TYR A 155 -14.72 -7.98 11.91
CA TYR A 155 -13.76 -9.09 11.82
C TYR A 155 -12.30 -8.62 12.01
N PRO A 156 -11.97 -7.93 13.12
CA PRO A 156 -10.65 -7.33 13.30
C PRO A 156 -9.51 -8.37 13.39
N HIS A 157 -9.77 -9.57 13.91
CA HIS A 157 -8.79 -10.64 14.02
C HIS A 157 -8.44 -11.27 12.66
N ILE A 158 -9.37 -11.27 11.70
CA ILE A 158 -9.12 -11.73 10.33
C ILE A 158 -8.49 -10.63 9.48
N PHE A 159 -8.80 -9.38 9.75
CA PHE A 159 -8.24 -8.21 9.05
C PHE A 159 -7.28 -7.44 9.97
N TYR A 160 -6.35 -8.14 10.60
CA TYR A 160 -5.48 -7.58 11.64
C TYR A 160 -4.70 -6.35 11.18
N THR A 161 -4.12 -6.33 9.98
CA THR A 161 -3.37 -5.16 9.47
C THR A 161 -4.27 -3.93 9.35
N TYR A 162 -5.53 -4.13 8.93
CA TYR A 162 -6.52 -3.07 8.86
C TYR A 162 -6.95 -2.59 10.25
N ALA A 163 -7.20 -3.52 11.17
CA ALA A 163 -7.57 -3.21 12.54
C ALA A 163 -6.44 -2.50 13.30
N ASP A 164 -5.20 -2.97 13.15
CA ASP A 164 -3.99 -2.35 13.69
C ASP A 164 -3.83 -0.92 13.14
N TRP A 165 -3.92 -0.76 11.82
CA TRP A 165 -3.90 0.56 11.21
C TRP A 165 -4.95 1.46 11.85
N ILE A 166 -6.22 1.06 11.91
CA ILE A 166 -7.29 1.84 12.57
C ILE A 166 -6.94 2.18 14.03
N SER A 167 -6.37 1.25 14.79
CA SER A 167 -5.99 1.48 16.18
C SER A 167 -4.93 2.56 16.31
N ARG A 168 -3.89 2.52 15.47
CA ARG A 168 -2.82 3.54 15.44
C ARG A 168 -3.33 4.93 15.09
N MET A 169 -4.41 5.01 14.32
CA MET A 169 -5.08 6.29 14.03
C MET A 169 -5.85 6.87 15.21
N LYS A 170 -6.20 6.03 16.20
CA LYS A 170 -6.99 6.42 17.39
C LYS A 170 -6.13 6.66 18.62
N ASP A 171 -4.95 6.07 18.70
CA ASP A 171 -4.06 6.21 19.85
C ASP A 171 -3.43 7.62 19.88
N ASN A 172 -3.78 8.37 20.94
CA ASN A 172 -3.34 9.75 21.15
C ASN A 172 -2.02 9.85 21.92
N THR A 173 -1.35 8.74 22.25
CA THR A 173 -0.34 8.75 23.33
C THR A 173 1.12 8.78 22.94
N ASN A 174 1.52 8.54 21.68
CA ASN A 174 2.88 8.91 21.24
C ASN A 174 3.10 8.86 19.73
N ILE A 175 3.75 9.91 19.24
CA ILE A 175 4.23 10.15 17.86
C ILE A 175 3.10 10.19 16.83
N GLU A 176 2.68 11.42 16.53
CA GLU A 176 1.96 11.84 15.32
C GLU A 176 0.43 11.64 15.31
N GLN A 177 -0.23 12.71 15.77
CA GLN A 177 -1.65 12.97 15.61
C GLN A 177 -2.14 12.74 14.18
N PHE A 178 -3.06 11.79 14.04
CA PHE A 178 -4.02 11.77 12.94
C PHE A 178 -5.38 12.32 13.43
N THR A 179 -5.46 13.63 13.62
CA THR A 179 -6.63 14.34 14.16
C THR A 179 -7.82 14.45 13.19
N GLY A 180 -7.73 13.85 12.00
CA GLY A 180 -8.75 13.94 10.96
C GLY A 180 -9.85 12.86 11.03
N SER A 181 -10.92 13.05 10.25
CA SER A 181 -11.89 11.99 9.99
C SER A 181 -11.21 10.76 9.36
N PHE A 182 -11.82 9.57 9.49
CA PHE A 182 -11.32 8.33 8.86
C PHE A 182 -10.98 8.52 7.37
N GLY A 183 -11.84 9.23 6.64
CA GLY A 183 -11.61 9.56 5.23
C GLY A 183 -10.38 10.44 5.01
N ASN A 184 -10.19 11.50 5.81
CA ASN A 184 -9.02 12.39 5.71
C ASN A 184 -7.72 11.62 5.97
N ASN A 185 -7.75 10.71 6.92
CA ASN A 185 -6.64 9.89 7.31
C ASN A 185 -6.23 8.88 6.22
N VAL A 186 -7.21 8.21 5.61
CA VAL A 186 -6.98 7.33 4.44
C VAL A 186 -6.45 8.14 3.25
N ASP A 187 -6.99 9.33 3.00
CA ASP A 187 -6.55 10.22 1.92
C ASP A 187 -5.10 10.69 2.12
N LYS A 188 -4.74 11.11 3.34
CA LYS A 188 -3.35 11.44 3.71
C LYS A 188 -2.43 10.25 3.48
N TYR A 189 -2.79 9.07 3.97
CA TYR A 189 -2.01 7.84 3.80
C TYR A 189 -1.76 7.51 2.31
N PHE A 190 -2.79 7.70 1.48
CA PHE A 190 -2.69 7.47 0.04
C PHE A 190 -1.83 8.53 -0.68
N GLN A 191 -1.92 9.80 -0.29
CA GLN A 191 -1.07 10.86 -0.82
C GLN A 191 0.41 10.62 -0.47
N GLN A 192 0.72 10.20 0.77
CA GLN A 192 2.07 9.79 1.18
C GLN A 192 2.59 8.63 0.32
N GLU A 193 1.76 7.59 0.10
CA GLU A 193 2.13 6.43 -0.74
C GLU A 193 2.38 6.84 -2.20
N THR A 194 1.61 7.79 -2.72
CA THR A 194 1.80 8.35 -4.07
C THR A 194 3.12 9.10 -4.18
N ILE A 195 3.46 9.93 -3.18
CA ILE A 195 4.74 10.64 -3.10
C ILE A 195 5.91 9.64 -3.06
N PHE A 196 5.82 8.62 -2.19
CA PHE A 196 6.81 7.56 -2.10
C PHE A 196 7.01 6.83 -3.43
N ARG A 197 5.94 6.35 -4.08
CA ARG A 197 6.03 5.62 -5.37
C ARG A 197 6.67 6.44 -6.49
N ARG A 198 6.45 7.76 -6.51
CA ARG A 198 7.11 8.66 -7.47
C ARG A 198 8.62 8.73 -7.24
N LEU A 199 9.07 8.70 -5.99
CA LEU A 199 10.49 8.65 -5.64
C LEU A 199 11.08 7.26 -5.94
N SER A 200 10.39 6.19 -5.57
CA SER A 200 10.85 4.80 -5.74
C SER A 200 11.26 4.50 -7.19
N LYS A 201 10.44 4.89 -8.17
CA LYS A 201 10.77 4.73 -9.61
C LYS A 201 12.07 5.43 -10.04
N LYS A 202 12.50 6.45 -9.30
CA LYS A 202 13.73 7.20 -9.59
C LYS A 202 14.95 6.62 -8.89
N ILE A 203 14.77 5.90 -7.77
CA ILE A 203 15.87 5.39 -6.93
C ILE A 203 16.00 3.87 -6.93
N GLU A 204 15.03 3.12 -7.44
CA GLU A 204 14.99 1.64 -7.38
C GLU A 204 16.19 0.94 -8.04
N HIS A 205 16.85 1.61 -8.99
CA HIS A 205 18.02 1.08 -9.71
C HIS A 205 19.35 1.34 -8.98
N TYR A 206 19.33 2.03 -7.84
CA TYR A 206 20.54 2.44 -7.12
C TYR A 206 20.73 1.57 -5.87
N PRO A 207 21.83 0.80 -5.79
CA PRO A 207 22.03 -0.20 -4.75
C PRO A 207 22.16 0.37 -3.33
N GLU A 208 22.47 1.66 -3.20
CA GLU A 208 22.56 2.36 -1.91
C GLU A 208 21.19 2.57 -1.25
N TYR A 209 20.10 2.50 -2.03
CA TYR A 209 18.73 2.70 -1.58
C TYR A 209 18.00 1.36 -1.49
N MET A 210 17.70 0.94 -0.27
CA MET A 210 16.89 -0.24 0.00
C MET A 210 15.43 0.18 0.16
N LEU A 211 14.64 0.02 -0.91
CA LEU A 211 13.19 0.25 -0.89
C LEU A 211 12.51 -0.84 -0.06
N ARG A 212 11.60 -0.45 0.84
CA ARG A 212 10.87 -1.34 1.75
C ARG A 212 11.74 -2.52 2.23
N PRO A 213 12.75 -2.27 3.08
CA PRO A 213 13.84 -3.19 3.37
C PRO A 213 13.42 -4.37 4.26
N ILE A 214 12.45 -5.18 3.82
CA ILE A 214 11.83 -6.28 4.57
C ILE A 214 12.88 -7.27 5.10
N TRP A 215 13.85 -7.65 4.26
CA TRP A 215 14.93 -8.57 4.63
C TRP A 215 15.94 -8.02 5.64
N HIS A 216 15.90 -6.72 5.94
CA HIS A 216 16.79 -6.06 6.88
C HIS A 216 16.01 -5.36 8.00
N ILE A 217 14.71 -5.61 8.11
CA ILE A 217 13.83 -4.81 8.94
C ILE A 217 14.17 -4.94 10.42
N ASP A 218 14.46 -6.15 10.91
CA ASP A 218 14.84 -6.36 12.31
C ASP A 218 16.10 -5.60 12.70
N THR A 219 17.11 -5.59 11.82
CA THR A 219 18.33 -4.81 12.04
C THR A 219 18.04 -3.32 12.09
N LEU A 220 17.15 -2.84 11.21
CA LEU A 220 16.76 -1.44 11.19
C LEU A 220 15.89 -1.07 12.40
N ARG A 221 15.04 -1.98 12.88
CA ARG A 221 14.19 -1.77 14.06
C ARG A 221 15.00 -1.53 15.31
N VAL A 222 16.01 -2.37 15.55
CA VAL A 222 16.94 -2.19 16.69
C VAL A 222 17.74 -0.90 16.51
N LYS A 223 18.28 -0.67 15.31
CA LYS A 223 19.16 0.47 15.04
C LYS A 223 18.47 1.83 15.12
N PHE A 224 17.20 1.91 14.70
CA PHE A 224 16.45 3.15 14.61
C PHE A 224 15.30 3.25 15.62
N GLU A 225 15.27 2.35 16.60
CA GLU A 225 14.21 2.27 17.64
C GLU A 225 12.80 2.33 17.04
N LEU A 226 12.52 1.43 16.09
CA LEU A 226 11.27 1.45 15.32
C LEU A 226 10.17 0.60 15.96
N SER A 227 9.09 1.26 16.34
CA SER A 227 7.80 0.67 16.71
C SER A 227 6.74 0.76 15.60
N LEU A 228 7.16 0.98 14.35
CA LEU A 228 6.27 1.15 13.18
C LEU A 228 6.08 -0.15 12.42
N PRO A 229 4.92 -0.43 11.80
CA PRO A 229 4.77 -1.54 10.86
C PRO A 229 5.64 -1.41 9.61
N ASP A 230 5.91 -2.55 8.96
CA ASP A 230 6.84 -2.64 7.82
C ASP A 230 6.37 -1.77 6.63
N GLU A 231 5.07 -1.67 6.40
CA GLU A 231 4.45 -0.84 5.37
C GLU A 231 4.61 0.67 5.58
N ASP A 232 5.03 1.10 6.76
CA ASP A 232 5.30 2.50 7.09
C ASP A 232 6.79 2.83 7.03
N ILE A 233 7.62 1.86 6.63
CA ILE A 233 9.02 2.04 6.33
C ILE A 233 9.19 2.14 4.82
N PHE A 234 9.57 3.33 4.33
CA PHE A 234 9.65 3.62 2.91
C PHE A 234 10.95 3.14 2.29
N PHE A 235 12.07 3.68 2.74
CA PHE A 235 13.38 3.28 2.23
C PHE A 235 14.50 3.61 3.20
N TYR A 236 15.59 2.85 3.09
CA TYR A 236 16.82 3.08 3.83
C TYR A 236 17.94 3.44 2.86
N TYR A 237 18.60 4.56 3.11
CA TYR A 237 19.83 4.95 2.43
C TYR A 237 21.04 4.51 3.26
N ASN A 238 21.84 3.59 2.72
CA ASN A 238 23.03 3.06 3.36
C ASN A 238 24.28 3.83 2.91
N ARG A 239 24.97 4.47 3.85
CA ARG A 239 26.21 5.21 3.55
C ARG A 239 27.42 4.28 3.50
N TRP A 240 27.52 3.32 4.45
CA TRP A 240 28.65 2.38 4.63
C TRP A 240 28.21 1.14 5.43
N ILE A 241 28.19 -0.05 4.82
CA ILE A 241 28.08 -1.39 5.44
C ILE A 241 27.35 -1.38 6.81
N LYS A 242 26.10 -0.93 6.81
CA LYS A 242 25.15 -0.99 7.94
C LYS A 242 25.49 -0.16 9.19
N LYS A 243 26.62 0.55 9.29
CA LYS A 243 26.96 1.37 10.48
C LYS A 243 26.29 2.74 10.52
N THR A 244 26.17 3.43 9.37
CA THR A 244 25.50 4.73 9.25
C THR A 244 24.48 4.73 8.14
N GLY A 245 23.43 5.53 8.28
CA GLY A 245 22.42 5.64 7.25
C GLY A 245 21.28 6.57 7.60
N ILE A 246 20.41 6.76 6.62
CA ILE A 246 19.21 7.59 6.74
C ILE A 246 18.02 6.68 6.47
N LEU A 247 17.09 6.64 7.40
CA LEU A 247 15.85 5.90 7.26
C LEU A 247 14.72 6.90 7.00
N PHE A 248 13.96 6.65 5.95
CA PHE A 248 12.77 7.42 5.63
C PHE A 248 11.57 6.55 5.96
N THR A 249 10.76 7.02 6.91
CA THR A 249 9.50 6.40 7.27
C THR A 249 8.35 7.20 6.68
N ARG A 250 7.12 6.75 6.92
CA ARG A 250 5.89 7.47 6.56
C ARG A 250 5.75 8.81 7.31
N TYR A 251 6.40 8.93 8.45
CA TYR A 251 6.14 9.90 9.51
C TYR A 251 7.30 10.87 9.69
N ASP A 252 8.52 10.32 9.58
CA ASP A 252 9.74 11.01 9.92
C ASP A 252 10.92 10.58 9.04
N ILE A 253 12.02 11.30 9.21
CA ILE A 253 13.34 10.94 8.71
C ILE A 253 14.22 10.68 9.94
N ARG A 254 14.91 9.54 9.95
CA ARG A 254 15.81 9.16 11.04
C ARG A 254 17.24 9.06 10.57
N PHE A 255 18.16 9.59 11.35
CA PHE A 255 19.59 9.66 11.04
C PHE A 255 20.39 8.88 12.08
N GLN A 256 21.14 7.88 11.63
CA GLN A 256 22.07 7.16 12.48
C GLN A 256 23.52 7.49 12.11
N GLU A 257 24.22 8.11 13.04
CA GLU A 257 25.66 8.38 12.95
C GLU A 257 26.50 7.28 13.62
N SER A 258 27.77 7.18 13.24
CA SER A 258 28.66 6.10 13.70
C SER A 258 28.94 6.14 15.21
N LYS A 259 28.78 7.30 15.84
CA LYS A 259 29.13 7.56 17.24
C LYS A 259 27.92 7.90 18.12
N SER A 260 26.72 7.95 17.54
CA SER A 260 25.50 8.22 18.30
C SER A 260 24.92 6.91 18.81
N GLU A 261 24.49 6.88 20.07
CA GLU A 261 23.76 5.73 20.62
C GLU A 261 22.31 5.71 20.14
N MET A 262 21.69 6.89 19.93
CA MET A 262 20.31 7.04 19.48
C MET A 262 20.22 7.74 18.12
N PRO A 263 19.22 7.40 17.29
CA PRO A 263 18.98 8.08 16.03
C PRO A 263 18.42 9.49 16.26
N SER A 264 18.86 10.46 15.47
CA SER A 264 18.18 11.76 15.37
C SER A 264 16.92 11.60 14.53
N VAL A 265 15.78 12.15 14.97
CA VAL A 265 14.48 12.02 14.30
C VAL A 265 13.97 13.41 13.92
N VAL A 266 13.55 13.55 12.66
CA VAL A 266 12.96 14.78 12.12
C VAL A 266 11.60 14.46 11.51
N PRO A 267 10.49 14.77 12.18
CA PRO A 267 9.14 14.65 11.63
C PRO A 267 8.97 15.56 10.41
N TYR A 268 8.23 15.10 9.38
CA TYR A 268 8.06 15.92 8.15
C TYR A 268 7.36 17.26 8.42
N ARG A 269 6.50 17.31 9.44
CA ARG A 269 5.80 18.52 9.88
C ARG A 269 6.75 19.62 10.37
N ASP A 270 7.89 19.25 10.94
CA ASP A 270 8.85 20.16 11.56
C ASP A 270 9.86 20.71 10.54
N ILE A 271 9.73 20.30 9.27
CA ILE A 271 10.55 20.79 8.17
C ILE A 271 10.00 22.13 7.69
N ASP A 272 10.83 23.16 7.71
CA ASP A 272 10.54 24.46 7.08
C ASP A 272 11.34 24.62 5.79
N THR A 273 12.64 24.34 5.85
CA THR A 273 13.54 24.41 4.69
C THR A 273 14.27 23.09 4.47
N VAL A 274 14.46 22.73 3.20
CA VAL A 274 15.25 21.57 2.78
C VAL A 274 16.19 22.03 1.68
N THR A 275 17.48 21.75 1.83
CA THR A 275 18.45 21.95 0.75
C THR A 275 19.42 20.77 0.67
N LEU A 276 19.70 20.33 -0.55
CA LEU A 276 20.77 19.38 -0.83
C LEU A 276 21.93 20.09 -1.54
N ASN A 277 22.98 20.42 -0.78
CA ASN A 277 24.12 21.22 -1.23
C ASN A 277 25.37 20.37 -1.50
N GLY A 278 25.95 20.48 -2.68
CA GLY A 278 27.16 19.73 -3.05
C GLY A 278 27.13 19.29 -4.51
N ASN A 279 27.84 18.21 -4.80
CA ASN A 279 27.90 17.62 -6.13
C ASN A 279 27.99 16.10 -6.04
N ALA A 280 27.79 15.42 -7.17
CA ALA A 280 27.79 13.96 -7.23
C ALA A 280 29.11 13.30 -6.77
N PHE A 281 30.25 14.01 -6.89
CA PHE A 281 31.57 13.50 -6.52
C PHE A 281 31.81 13.58 -5.01
N LEU A 282 31.56 14.75 -4.40
CA LEU A 282 31.77 14.98 -2.96
C LEU A 282 30.58 14.57 -2.08
N GLY A 283 29.46 14.23 -2.70
CA GLY A 283 28.17 13.99 -2.07
C GLY A 283 27.38 15.28 -1.80
N TYR A 284 26.06 15.14 -1.66
CA TYR A 284 25.17 16.22 -1.28
C TYR A 284 24.96 16.22 0.23
N ARG A 285 25.17 17.37 0.88
CA ARG A 285 24.79 17.62 2.27
C ARG A 285 23.29 17.85 2.34
N LEU A 286 22.58 16.98 3.06
CA LEU A 286 21.18 17.15 3.37
C LEU A 286 21.08 18.11 4.56
N MET A 287 20.56 19.31 4.28
CA MET A 287 20.29 20.32 5.28
C MET A 287 18.79 20.49 5.47
N ILE A 288 18.34 20.42 6.73
CA ILE A 288 16.96 20.69 7.12
C ILE A 288 16.99 21.83 8.14
N ASN A 289 16.16 22.85 7.94
CA ASN A 289 16.09 24.03 8.82
C ASN A 289 17.44 24.73 9.06
N GLY A 290 18.34 24.66 8.06
CA GLY A 290 19.70 25.20 8.16
C GLY A 290 20.73 24.28 8.83
N GLU A 291 20.30 23.18 9.45
CA GLU A 291 21.18 22.21 10.11
C GLU A 291 21.67 21.15 9.12
N ASN A 292 22.97 20.84 9.14
CA ASN A 292 23.55 19.78 8.32
C ASN A 292 23.43 18.44 9.02
N LEU A 293 22.45 17.63 8.61
CA LEU A 293 22.10 16.37 9.27
C LEU A 293 22.88 15.18 8.73
N SER A 294 23.13 15.14 7.42
CA SER A 294 23.85 14.01 6.83
C SER A 294 24.40 14.34 5.44
N ARG A 295 25.23 13.44 4.91
CA ARG A 295 25.75 13.52 3.54
C ARG A 295 25.39 12.28 2.76
N ILE A 296 24.76 12.51 1.60
CA ILE A 296 24.31 11.49 0.66
C ILE A 296 25.32 11.44 -0.51
N PHE A 297 26.02 10.32 -0.61
CA PHE A 297 27.00 9.99 -1.64
C PHE A 297 26.38 9.18 -2.78
N HIS A 298 27.07 9.15 -3.93
CA HIS A 298 26.69 8.38 -5.14
C HIS A 298 25.31 8.75 -5.70
N THR A 299 24.83 9.93 -5.36
CA THR A 299 23.58 10.50 -5.86
C THR A 299 23.91 11.38 -7.06
N ASN A 300 23.24 11.20 -8.19
CA ASN A 300 23.32 12.18 -9.29
C ASN A 300 22.31 13.31 -9.10
N GLN A 301 22.40 14.37 -9.92
CA GLN A 301 21.51 15.53 -9.82
C GLN A 301 20.02 15.16 -9.92
N LYS A 302 19.67 14.14 -10.71
CA LYS A 302 18.29 13.68 -10.89
C LYS A 302 17.72 13.08 -9.60
N ILE A 303 18.49 12.25 -8.90
CA ILE A 303 18.09 11.69 -7.60
C ILE A 303 18.07 12.78 -6.53
N ARG A 304 19.07 13.69 -6.51
CA ARG A 304 19.09 14.82 -5.58
C ARG A 304 17.80 15.64 -5.68
N ASN A 305 17.42 16.03 -6.89
CA ASN A 305 16.18 16.75 -7.14
C ASN A 305 14.94 15.92 -6.75
N ALA A 306 14.97 14.59 -6.96
CA ALA A 306 13.87 13.71 -6.57
C ALA A 306 13.68 13.64 -5.06
N LEU A 307 14.77 13.53 -4.29
CA LEU A 307 14.75 13.53 -2.83
C LEU A 307 14.27 14.87 -2.28
N GLU A 308 14.74 15.98 -2.85
CA GLU A 308 14.27 17.33 -2.47
C GLU A 308 12.77 17.48 -2.70
N VAL A 309 12.27 17.08 -3.87
CA VAL A 309 10.83 17.08 -4.19
C VAL A 309 10.04 16.18 -3.25
N PHE A 310 10.56 14.99 -2.92
CA PHE A 310 9.93 14.07 -1.97
C PHE A 310 9.76 14.74 -0.60
N LEU A 311 10.83 15.31 -0.05
CA LEU A 311 10.84 15.96 1.27
C LEU A 311 9.90 17.15 1.34
N ILE A 312 9.93 18.00 0.30
CA ILE A 312 9.01 19.15 0.17
C ILE A 312 7.56 18.66 0.11
N SER A 313 7.28 17.63 -0.69
CA SER A 313 5.92 17.10 -0.85
C SER A 313 5.39 16.48 0.44
N MET A 314 6.23 15.74 1.18
CA MET A 314 5.84 15.16 2.48
C MET A 314 5.57 16.25 3.52
N ARG A 315 6.44 17.26 3.60
CA ARG A 315 6.25 18.43 4.48
C ARG A 315 4.93 19.15 4.17
N ASP A 316 4.70 19.50 2.91
CA ASP A 316 3.51 20.24 2.50
C ASP A 316 2.23 19.44 2.78
N LEU A 317 2.31 18.12 2.62
CA LEU A 317 1.23 17.21 2.97
C LEU A 317 0.95 17.19 4.48
N GLU A 318 1.97 17.09 5.33
CA GLU A 318 1.78 17.14 6.78
C GLU A 318 1.14 18.47 7.21
N LYS A 319 1.64 19.60 6.73
CA LYS A 319 1.11 20.94 7.04
C LYS A 319 -0.36 21.11 6.61
N LYS A 320 -0.75 20.53 5.46
CA LYS A 320 -2.14 20.52 4.96
C LYS A 320 -3.13 19.81 5.89
N TYR A 321 -2.71 18.74 6.59
CA TYR A 321 -3.61 17.96 7.46
C TYR A 321 -3.54 18.36 8.94
N GLN A 322 -2.62 19.25 9.33
CA GLN A 322 -2.61 19.87 10.67
C GLN A 322 -3.56 21.08 10.78
N THR A 323 -3.91 21.71 9.66
CA THR A 323 -4.68 22.96 9.61
C THR A 323 -6.20 22.75 9.49
N LYS A 324 -6.68 21.49 9.61
CA LYS A 324 -8.09 21.10 9.51
C LYS A 324 -8.54 20.37 10.76
#